data_AF-A0A429ADG1-F1
#
_entry.id   AF-A0A429ADG1-F1
#
_cell.length_a   1.000
_cell.length_b   1.000
_cell.length_c   1.000
_cell.angle_alpha   90.00
_cell.angle_beta   90.00
_cell.angle_gamma   90.00
#
_symmetry.space_group_name_H-M   'P 1'
#
loop_
_entity.id
_entity.type
_entity.pdbx_description
1 polymer ?
#
loop_
_entity_poly.entity_id
_entity_poly.type
_entity_poly.pdbx_seq_one_letter_code
_entity_poly.pdbx_strand_id
1 'polypeptide(L)'
;MIFKGVRRGSIWAALVALLPSLTACAAGEADARTAAQTSGRPGSLENPRVLNCANRNGEFAGEKTASRAAAPDDLVVGPLLIPGLLAWGEARAEQYGSDHKFKVGALVRKGKTVTVSIPAKFHDSAGLLYSEPSRNARTPAEADHSVSFTACSDHDTIFVGGFYVKEPRCVPLEFRVPGEPVVRREVSFFNGAC
;
A
#
# COMPACT_ATOMS: atom_id res chain seq x y z
N MET A 1 17.97 68.35 -27.89
CA MET A 1 18.57 69.62 -27.44
C MET A 1 17.98 69.97 -26.07
N ILE A 2 18.72 69.80 -24.97
CA ILE A 2 19.32 70.86 -24.09
C ILE A 2 18.23 71.64 -23.34
N PHE A 3 18.10 71.62 -21.99
CA PHE A 3 18.98 72.10 -20.90
C PHE A 3 18.83 71.22 -19.63
N LYS A 4 19.84 70.81 -18.83
CA LYS A 4 20.92 71.46 -18.03
C LYS A 4 20.48 72.19 -16.73
N GLY A 5 21.08 71.76 -15.59
CA GLY A 5 21.28 72.52 -14.34
C GLY A 5 20.94 71.69 -13.08
N VAL A 6 21.85 71.01 -12.38
CA VAL A 6 22.92 71.44 -11.44
C VAL A 6 22.44 72.32 -10.27
N ARG A 7 22.55 71.82 -9.03
CA ARG A 7 23.35 72.45 -7.95
C ARG A 7 23.53 71.56 -6.70
N ARG A 8 24.74 71.67 -6.15
CA ARG A 8 25.27 71.16 -4.89
C ARG A 8 24.68 71.92 -3.69
N GLY A 9 24.72 71.31 -2.50
CA GLY A 9 24.56 72.01 -1.23
C GLY A 9 24.73 71.10 -0.02
N SER A 10 25.90 71.17 0.61
CA SER A 10 26.25 70.56 1.90
C SER A 10 25.51 71.22 3.07
N ILE A 11 25.46 70.55 4.24
CA ILE A 11 25.87 71.02 5.59
C ILE A 11 25.06 70.36 6.73
N TRP A 12 25.81 69.62 7.57
CA TRP A 12 25.82 69.51 9.05
C TRP A 12 24.57 69.37 9.94
N ALA A 13 24.81 68.55 10.99
CA ALA A 13 24.48 68.75 12.42
C ALA A 13 23.43 67.83 13.06
N ALA A 14 23.97 66.91 13.87
CA ALA A 14 23.57 66.46 15.22
C ALA A 14 22.15 66.75 15.76
N LEU A 15 21.52 65.72 16.37
CA LEU A 15 21.16 65.62 17.81
C LEU A 15 20.35 64.32 18.02
N VAL A 16 20.81 63.36 18.83
CA VAL A 16 20.46 63.11 20.25
C VAL A 16 19.09 62.42 20.47
N ALA A 17 19.21 61.20 21.03
CA ALA A 17 18.35 60.47 21.97
C ALA A 17 16.91 60.05 21.57
N LEU A 18 16.64 58.74 21.64
CA LEU A 18 15.86 58.11 22.73
C LEU A 18 15.71 56.60 22.47
N LEU A 19 15.98 55.80 23.52
CA LEU A 19 15.72 54.36 23.60
C LEU A 19 14.21 54.07 23.52
N PRO A 20 13.83 52.90 22.99
CA PRO A 20 13.10 51.97 23.84
C PRO A 20 13.65 50.56 23.75
N SER A 21 13.70 49.92 24.91
CA SER A 21 13.97 48.51 25.13
C SER A 21 13.05 47.63 24.27
N LEU A 22 13.64 46.77 23.42
CA LEU A 22 12.95 45.61 22.86
C LEU A 22 13.56 44.34 23.43
N THR A 23 12.87 43.83 24.43
CA THR A 23 12.92 42.46 24.90
C THR A 23 12.47 41.52 23.77
N ALA A 24 13.24 40.43 23.60
CA ALA A 24 12.83 39.12 23.12
C ALA A 24 12.24 38.97 21.70
N CYS A 25 12.99 38.31 20.83
CA CYS A 25 12.51 37.09 20.18
C CYS A 25 13.70 36.13 20.09
N ALA A 26 13.62 35.04 20.85
CA ALA A 26 14.50 33.90 20.71
C ALA A 26 14.54 33.51 19.23
N ALA A 27 15.74 33.49 18.65
CA ALA A 27 15.96 32.79 17.40
C ALA A 27 15.65 31.33 17.69
N GLY A 28 14.47 30.88 17.22
CA GLY A 28 14.09 29.48 17.28
C GLY A 28 15.19 28.69 16.60
N GLU A 29 15.96 27.94 17.40
CA GLU A 29 16.66 26.77 16.91
C GLU A 29 15.64 25.97 16.12
N ALA A 30 15.86 25.98 14.81
CA ALA A 30 15.12 25.18 13.86
C ALA A 30 15.00 23.78 14.46
N ASP A 31 13.77 23.39 14.74
CA ASP A 31 13.39 22.06 15.18
C ASP A 31 13.70 21.11 14.02
N ALA A 32 14.99 20.82 13.84
CA ALA A 32 15.52 19.75 13.01
C ALA A 32 15.36 18.43 13.76
N ARG A 33 14.22 18.23 14.42
CA ARG A 33 13.67 16.90 14.62
C ARG A 33 13.22 16.43 13.25
N THR A 34 14.21 15.90 12.53
CA THR A 34 14.06 14.82 11.57
C THR A 34 12.81 14.04 11.93
N ALA A 35 11.74 14.26 11.16
CA ALA A 35 10.58 13.40 11.17
C ALA A 35 11.07 12.04 10.69
N ALA A 36 11.52 11.21 11.65
CA ALA A 36 11.66 9.79 11.43
C ALA A 36 10.25 9.31 11.11
N GLN A 37 9.91 9.29 9.81
CA GLN A 37 8.72 8.66 9.29
C GLN A 37 8.73 7.25 9.87
N THR A 38 7.88 7.03 10.87
CA THR A 38 7.67 5.73 11.46
C THR A 38 6.93 4.94 10.39
N SER A 39 7.66 4.40 9.41
CA SER A 39 7.10 3.49 8.44
C SER A 39 6.42 2.39 9.24
N GLY A 40 5.12 2.18 9.06
CA GLY A 40 4.34 1.22 9.85
C GLY A 40 4.97 -0.18 9.82
N ARG A 41 4.46 -1.11 10.63
CA ARG A 41 4.89 -2.52 10.57
C ARG A 41 4.79 -3.02 9.12
N PRO A 42 5.76 -3.78 8.59
CA PRO A 42 5.58 -4.37 7.28
C PRO A 42 4.28 -5.18 7.18
N GLY A 43 3.52 -4.98 6.11
CA GLY A 43 2.17 -5.50 5.97
C GLY A 43 1.08 -4.50 6.37
N SER A 44 1.40 -3.36 6.98
CA SER A 44 0.45 -2.26 7.22
C SER A 44 0.13 -1.49 5.94
N LEU A 45 -0.90 -0.64 5.98
CA LEU A 45 -1.29 0.19 4.83
C LEU A 45 -0.17 1.16 4.42
N GLU A 46 0.54 1.71 5.40
CA GLU A 46 1.62 2.68 5.25
C GLU A 46 2.95 2.02 4.85
N ASN A 47 3.11 0.73 5.15
CA ASN A 47 4.29 -0.06 4.78
C ASN A 47 3.87 -1.45 4.26
N PRO A 48 3.39 -1.55 3.00
CA PRO A 48 2.97 -2.81 2.43
C PRO A 48 4.06 -3.86 2.45
N ARG A 49 3.71 -5.12 2.72
CA ARG A 49 4.65 -6.24 2.61
C ARG A 49 5.04 -6.41 1.14
N VAL A 50 6.32 -6.34 0.82
CA VAL A 50 6.81 -6.54 -0.55
C VAL A 50 7.13 -8.01 -0.80
N LEU A 51 6.46 -8.60 -1.78
CA LEU A 51 6.76 -9.92 -2.34
C LEU A 51 7.13 -9.79 -3.82
N ASN A 52 8.23 -10.39 -4.21
CA ASN A 52 8.78 -10.33 -5.55
C ASN A 52 9.42 -11.67 -5.95
N CYS A 53 9.96 -11.72 -7.17
CA CYS A 53 10.63 -12.91 -7.72
C CYS A 53 11.68 -13.54 -6.78
N ALA A 54 12.41 -12.72 -6.01
CA ALA A 54 13.52 -13.17 -5.17
C ALA A 54 13.10 -13.60 -3.75
N ASN A 55 11.93 -13.16 -3.26
CA ASN A 55 11.50 -13.42 -1.89
C ASN A 55 10.07 -14.01 -1.79
N ARG A 56 9.51 -14.44 -2.92
CA ARG A 56 8.22 -15.14 -2.97
C ARG A 56 8.30 -16.46 -2.20
N ASN A 57 7.13 -16.92 -1.78
CA ASN A 57 6.98 -18.05 -0.87
C ASN A 57 6.74 -19.40 -1.56
N GLY A 58 7.09 -19.52 -2.84
CA GLY A 58 7.07 -20.75 -3.61
C GLY A 58 7.61 -20.56 -5.03
N GLU A 59 8.16 -21.63 -5.59
CA GLU A 59 8.52 -21.74 -7.01
C GLU A 59 7.65 -22.81 -7.66
N PHE A 60 7.28 -22.59 -8.93
CA PHE A 60 6.40 -23.49 -9.67
C PHE A 60 7.11 -24.04 -10.90
N ALA A 61 7.12 -25.37 -11.02
CA ALA A 61 7.64 -26.03 -12.21
C ALA A 61 6.83 -25.59 -13.45
N GLY A 62 7.54 -25.16 -14.50
CA GLY A 62 6.91 -24.71 -15.76
C GLY A 62 6.33 -23.30 -15.72
N GLU A 63 6.46 -22.55 -14.63
CA GLU A 63 5.89 -21.20 -14.52
C GLU A 63 6.38 -20.23 -15.59
N LYS A 64 7.66 -20.35 -15.99
CA LYS A 64 8.27 -19.50 -17.03
C LYS A 64 7.57 -19.56 -18.38
N THR A 65 6.92 -20.69 -18.67
CA THR A 65 6.17 -20.90 -19.91
C THR A 65 4.67 -20.94 -19.68
N ALA A 66 4.23 -20.98 -18.41
CA ALA A 66 2.83 -20.98 -18.05
C ALA A 66 2.25 -19.57 -18.26
N SER A 67 1.22 -19.49 -19.09
CA SER A 67 0.32 -18.34 -19.11
C SER A 67 -1.08 -18.83 -18.80
N ARG A 68 -1.78 -18.11 -17.93
CA ARG A 68 -3.16 -18.40 -17.57
C ARG A 68 -4.09 -17.36 -18.20
N ALA A 69 -5.11 -17.83 -18.91
CA ALA A 69 -6.25 -17.00 -19.30
C ALA A 69 -7.20 -16.85 -18.11
N ALA A 70 -7.89 -15.70 -18.03
CA ALA A 70 -8.91 -15.48 -17.01
C ALA A 70 -10.13 -16.39 -17.25
N ALA A 71 -10.63 -17.00 -16.18
CA ALA A 71 -11.92 -17.69 -16.15
C ALA A 71 -13.00 -16.78 -15.52
N PRO A 72 -14.31 -17.06 -15.71
CA PRO A 72 -15.39 -16.27 -15.14
C PRO A 72 -15.34 -16.12 -13.61
N ASP A 73 -14.82 -17.14 -12.92
CA ASP A 73 -14.73 -17.16 -11.45
C ASP A 73 -13.43 -16.53 -10.92
N ASP A 74 -12.54 -16.06 -11.79
CA ASP A 74 -11.29 -15.41 -11.40
C ASP A 74 -11.54 -13.94 -11.05
N LEU A 75 -10.95 -13.44 -9.96
CA LEU A 75 -10.88 -12.00 -9.74
C LEU A 75 -9.76 -11.42 -10.60
N VAL A 76 -10.07 -10.46 -11.47
CA VAL A 76 -9.08 -9.78 -12.33
C VAL A 76 -9.13 -8.27 -12.09
N VAL A 77 -7.99 -7.69 -11.73
CA VAL A 77 -7.82 -6.24 -11.57
C VAL A 77 -6.46 -5.81 -12.11
N GLY A 78 -6.44 -5.11 -13.24
CA GLY A 78 -5.22 -4.70 -13.91
C GLY A 78 -4.31 -5.92 -14.20
N PRO A 79 -3.05 -5.95 -13.72
CA PRO A 79 -2.14 -7.06 -13.93
C PRO A 79 -2.34 -8.24 -12.96
N LEU A 80 -3.25 -8.11 -11.99
CA LEU A 80 -3.53 -9.14 -11.00
C LEU A 80 -4.65 -10.07 -11.47
N LEU A 81 -4.44 -11.37 -11.28
CA LEU A 81 -5.45 -12.42 -11.40
C LEU A 81 -5.39 -13.29 -10.15
N ILE A 82 -6.52 -13.47 -9.46
CA ILE A 82 -6.66 -14.41 -8.34
C ILE A 82 -7.61 -15.52 -8.77
N PRO A 83 -7.09 -16.73 -9.11
CA PRO A 83 -7.90 -17.79 -9.67
C PRO A 83 -9.04 -18.24 -8.76
N GLY A 84 -10.25 -18.33 -9.30
CA GLY A 84 -11.44 -18.87 -8.62
C GLY A 84 -11.93 -18.09 -7.40
N LEU A 85 -11.39 -16.91 -7.11
CA LEU A 85 -11.75 -16.16 -5.90
C LEU A 85 -13.23 -15.72 -5.89
N LEU A 86 -13.83 -15.44 -7.04
CA LEU A 86 -15.23 -14.99 -7.11
C LEU A 86 -16.21 -16.12 -6.79
N ALA A 87 -15.84 -17.38 -7.05
CA ALA A 87 -16.67 -18.54 -6.71
C ALA A 87 -16.82 -18.74 -5.19
N TRP A 88 -15.99 -18.11 -4.36
CA TRP A 88 -16.04 -18.28 -2.90
C TRP A 88 -17.34 -17.79 -2.29
N GLY A 89 -18.10 -16.90 -2.95
CA GLY A 89 -19.37 -16.40 -2.41
C GLY A 89 -20.38 -17.52 -2.13
N GLU A 90 -20.50 -18.48 -3.03
CA GLU A 90 -21.45 -19.60 -2.94
C GLU A 90 -20.80 -20.92 -2.50
N ALA A 91 -19.49 -20.91 -2.24
CA ALA A 91 -18.75 -22.12 -1.93
C ALA A 91 -18.77 -22.47 -0.44
N ARG A 92 -18.41 -23.72 -0.13
CA ARG A 92 -18.19 -24.18 1.24
C ARG A 92 -16.77 -23.86 1.69
N ALA A 93 -16.63 -23.14 2.79
CA ALA A 93 -15.36 -22.61 3.29
C ALA A 93 -14.29 -23.71 3.51
N GLU A 94 -14.74 -24.89 3.94
CA GLU A 94 -13.89 -26.06 4.24
C GLU A 94 -13.16 -26.62 3.01
N GLN A 95 -13.60 -26.26 1.80
CA GLN A 95 -12.94 -26.66 0.55
C GLN A 95 -11.66 -25.87 0.29
N TYR A 96 -11.49 -24.70 0.93
CA TYR A 96 -10.39 -23.78 0.67
C TYR A 96 -9.44 -23.64 1.86
N GLY A 97 -9.82 -24.15 3.04
CA GLY A 97 -8.96 -24.15 4.21
C GLY A 97 -9.68 -24.50 5.50
N SER A 98 -9.02 -24.26 6.62
CA SER A 98 -9.51 -24.51 7.97
C SER A 98 -9.16 -23.34 8.89
N ASP A 99 -9.74 -23.30 10.08
CA ASP A 99 -9.38 -22.33 11.13
C ASP A 99 -9.43 -20.88 10.65
N HIS A 100 -10.41 -20.56 9.81
CA HIS A 100 -10.63 -19.24 9.22
C HIS A 100 -9.53 -18.76 8.25
N LYS A 101 -8.62 -19.66 7.84
CA LYS A 101 -7.52 -19.39 6.92
C LYS A 101 -7.75 -20.12 5.61
N PHE A 102 -7.95 -19.37 4.54
CA PHE A 102 -8.36 -19.90 3.25
C PHE A 102 -7.27 -19.66 2.20
N LYS A 103 -6.84 -20.72 1.53
CA LYS A 103 -5.72 -20.69 0.60
C LYS A 103 -6.16 -20.19 -0.77
N VAL A 104 -5.41 -19.26 -1.33
CA VAL A 104 -5.56 -18.83 -2.72
C VAL A 104 -4.21 -18.38 -3.28
N GLY A 105 -4.03 -18.49 -4.61
CA GLY A 105 -2.87 -17.95 -5.31
C GLY A 105 -3.17 -16.59 -5.92
N ALA A 106 -2.19 -15.68 -5.90
CA ALA A 106 -2.22 -14.45 -6.68
C ALA A 106 -1.24 -14.57 -7.85
N LEU A 107 -1.72 -14.42 -9.07
CA LEU A 107 -0.88 -14.36 -10.28
C LEU A 107 -0.75 -12.90 -10.70
N VAL A 108 0.47 -12.43 -10.89
CA VAL A 108 0.76 -11.09 -11.41
C VAL A 108 1.45 -11.22 -12.76
N ARG A 109 0.98 -10.45 -13.74
CA ARG A 109 1.57 -10.45 -15.09
C ARG A 109 3.04 -9.99 -15.06
N LYS A 110 3.86 -10.61 -15.92
CA LYS A 110 5.31 -10.35 -15.99
C LYS A 110 5.67 -8.86 -15.99
N GLY A 111 6.67 -8.50 -15.20
CA GLY A 111 7.20 -7.14 -15.08
C GLY A 111 6.23 -6.11 -14.52
N LYS A 112 5.11 -6.53 -13.91
CA LYS A 112 4.13 -5.65 -13.29
C LYS A 112 4.14 -5.75 -11.77
N THR A 113 3.65 -4.69 -11.15
CA THR A 113 3.46 -4.58 -9.71
C THR A 113 2.02 -4.21 -9.41
N VAL A 114 1.48 -4.78 -8.32
CA VAL A 114 0.16 -4.45 -7.79
C VAL A 114 0.19 -4.55 -6.28
N THR A 115 -0.38 -3.57 -5.60
CA THR A 115 -0.60 -3.62 -4.15
C THR A 115 -2.06 -3.93 -3.87
N VAL A 116 -2.31 -4.97 -3.08
CA VAL A 116 -3.63 -5.34 -2.57
C VAL A 116 -3.71 -4.94 -1.11
N SER A 117 -4.76 -4.24 -0.73
CA SER A 117 -4.98 -3.78 0.65
C SER A 117 -6.39 -4.07 1.15
N ILE A 118 -6.50 -4.33 2.44
CA ILE A 118 -7.77 -4.42 3.18
C ILE A 118 -7.92 -3.11 3.97
N PRO A 119 -9.02 -2.35 3.83
CA PRO A 119 -9.22 -1.11 4.57
C PRO A 119 -9.20 -1.32 6.09
N ALA A 120 -8.69 -0.34 6.83
CA ALA A 120 -8.49 -0.38 8.29
C ALA A 120 -9.70 -0.91 9.07
N LYS A 121 -10.92 -0.53 8.66
CA LYS A 121 -12.17 -0.96 9.31
C LYS A 121 -12.43 -2.47 9.30
N PHE A 122 -11.66 -3.25 8.53
CA PHE A 122 -11.80 -4.72 8.46
C PHE A 122 -10.62 -5.47 9.09
N HIS A 123 -9.60 -4.78 9.61
CA HIS A 123 -8.36 -5.43 10.10
C HIS A 123 -8.61 -6.45 11.22
N ASP A 124 -9.65 -6.26 12.05
CA ASP A 124 -10.03 -7.22 13.10
C ASP A 124 -10.78 -8.46 12.57
N SER A 125 -11.19 -8.43 11.31
CA SER A 125 -12.03 -9.46 10.69
C SER A 125 -11.42 -10.14 9.47
N ALA A 126 -10.47 -9.48 8.81
CA ALA A 126 -9.87 -9.92 7.57
C ALA A 126 -8.37 -9.55 7.50
N GLY A 127 -7.57 -10.46 6.94
CA GLY A 127 -6.13 -10.29 6.75
C GLY A 127 -5.60 -11.09 5.55
N LEU A 128 -4.41 -10.74 5.08
CA LEU A 128 -3.68 -11.36 3.97
C LEU A 128 -2.59 -12.28 4.52
N LEU A 129 -2.46 -13.49 3.96
CA LEU A 129 -1.61 -14.57 4.48
C LEU A 129 -0.49 -14.96 3.50
N TYR A 130 0.18 -13.99 2.90
CA TYR A 130 1.19 -14.26 1.86
C TYR A 130 2.62 -14.31 2.40
N SER A 131 2.90 -13.67 3.54
CA SER A 131 4.22 -13.70 4.18
C SER A 131 4.31 -14.80 5.24
N GLU A 132 5.53 -15.25 5.57
CA GLU A 132 5.73 -16.22 6.64
C GLU A 132 5.16 -15.74 8.00
N PRO A 133 5.39 -14.49 8.46
CA PRO A 133 4.78 -13.99 9.69
C PRO A 133 3.25 -13.96 9.63
N SER A 134 2.67 -13.51 8.50
CA SER A 134 1.21 -13.44 8.38
C SER A 134 0.54 -14.80 8.39
N ARG A 135 1.13 -15.85 7.78
CA ARG A 135 0.59 -17.22 7.82
C ARG A 135 0.47 -17.77 9.25
N ASN A 136 1.38 -17.35 10.13
CA ASN A 136 1.39 -17.71 11.54
C ASN A 136 0.48 -16.84 12.42
N ALA A 137 -0.20 -15.84 11.85
CA ALA A 137 -1.13 -14.98 12.59
C ALA A 137 -2.23 -15.81 13.28
N ARG A 138 -2.52 -15.50 14.53
CA ARG A 138 -3.57 -16.14 15.33
C ARG A 138 -4.89 -15.40 15.23
N THR A 139 -4.85 -14.12 14.86
CA THR A 139 -6.03 -13.29 14.60
C THR A 139 -5.87 -12.53 13.26
N PRO A 140 -6.96 -12.05 12.64
CA PRO A 140 -6.86 -11.23 11.44
C PRO A 140 -6.05 -9.94 11.64
N ALA A 141 -6.07 -9.36 12.84
CA ALA A 141 -5.32 -8.14 13.17
C ALA A 141 -3.80 -8.36 13.21
N GLU A 142 -3.34 -9.59 13.46
CA GLU A 142 -1.91 -9.97 13.42
C GLU A 142 -1.41 -10.23 11.98
N ALA A 143 -2.31 -10.49 11.02
CA ALA A 143 -1.96 -10.76 9.62
C ALA A 143 -1.49 -9.51 8.88
N ASP A 144 -1.07 -9.65 7.61
CA ASP A 144 -0.78 -8.47 6.78
C ASP A 144 -2.10 -7.86 6.28
N HIS A 145 -2.17 -6.55 6.11
CA HIS A 145 -3.35 -5.86 5.54
C HIS A 145 -3.04 -5.12 4.25
N SER A 146 -1.78 -5.12 3.82
CA SER A 146 -1.33 -4.59 2.55
C SER A 146 -0.14 -5.39 2.05
N VAL A 147 -0.24 -5.94 0.83
CA VAL A 147 0.82 -6.71 0.18
C VAL A 147 1.03 -6.17 -1.23
N SER A 148 2.28 -5.81 -1.54
CA SER A 148 2.72 -5.42 -2.86
C SER A 148 3.40 -6.60 -3.54
N PHE A 149 2.83 -7.04 -4.65
CA PHE A 149 3.32 -8.14 -5.46
C PHE A 149 4.02 -7.60 -6.71
N THR A 150 5.27 -7.99 -6.92
CA THR A 150 6.04 -7.63 -8.12
C THR A 150 6.46 -8.89 -8.87
N ALA A 151 5.90 -9.08 -10.06
CA ALA A 151 6.25 -10.21 -10.89
C ALA A 151 7.71 -10.15 -11.36
N CYS A 152 8.29 -11.32 -11.65
CA CYS A 152 9.51 -11.46 -12.42
C CYS A 152 9.38 -10.73 -13.77
N SER A 153 10.48 -10.22 -14.31
CA SER A 153 10.46 -9.44 -15.56
C SER A 153 10.18 -10.27 -16.80
N ASP A 154 10.46 -11.57 -16.75
CA ASP A 154 10.45 -12.50 -17.90
C ASP A 154 9.21 -13.40 -17.95
N HIS A 155 8.49 -13.60 -16.84
CA HIS A 155 7.31 -14.47 -16.77
C HIS A 155 6.27 -14.02 -15.75
N ASP A 156 5.03 -14.48 -15.93
CA ASP A 156 3.96 -14.28 -14.95
C ASP A 156 4.35 -14.97 -13.63
N THR A 157 4.05 -14.34 -12.50
CA THR A 157 4.53 -14.81 -11.19
C THR A 157 3.37 -15.14 -10.28
N ILE A 158 3.38 -16.34 -9.73
CA ILE A 158 2.43 -16.83 -8.75
C ILE A 158 3.00 -16.60 -7.34
N PHE A 159 2.18 -15.99 -6.50
CA PHE A 159 2.39 -15.85 -5.06
C PHE A 159 1.36 -16.74 -4.37
N VAL A 160 1.82 -17.66 -3.53
CA VAL A 160 0.93 -18.52 -2.76
C VAL A 160 0.50 -17.76 -1.53
N GLY A 161 -0.73 -17.91 -1.08
CA GLY A 161 -1.10 -17.30 0.18
C GLY A 161 -2.54 -17.60 0.49
N GLY A 162 -3.23 -16.59 0.95
CA GLY A 162 -4.59 -16.75 1.40
C GLY A 162 -5.14 -15.52 2.08
N PHE A 163 -6.30 -15.72 2.66
CA PHE A 163 -6.96 -14.76 3.51
C PHE A 163 -7.24 -15.39 4.88
N TYR A 164 -7.10 -14.61 5.94
CA TYR A 164 -7.71 -14.92 7.23
C TYR A 164 -9.04 -14.16 7.26
N VAL A 165 -10.18 -14.85 7.32
CA VAL A 165 -11.49 -14.21 7.48
C VAL A 165 -12.28 -14.88 8.60
N LYS A 166 -12.53 -14.15 9.69
CA LYS A 166 -13.07 -14.69 10.96
C LYS A 166 -14.46 -15.30 10.83
N GLU A 167 -15.29 -14.76 9.95
CA GLU A 167 -16.67 -15.18 9.72
C GLU A 167 -17.08 -14.86 8.28
N PRO A 168 -18.05 -15.57 7.69
CA PRO A 168 -18.55 -15.26 6.36
C PRO A 168 -18.94 -13.79 6.22
N ARG A 169 -18.38 -13.10 5.24
CA ARG A 169 -18.64 -11.67 5.00
C ARG A 169 -18.18 -11.18 3.63
N CYS A 170 -18.71 -10.02 3.23
CA CYS A 170 -18.15 -9.21 2.17
C CYS A 170 -16.94 -8.41 2.69
N VAL A 171 -15.79 -8.54 2.04
CA VAL A 171 -14.59 -7.74 2.34
C VAL A 171 -14.20 -6.94 1.10
N PRO A 172 -14.13 -5.60 1.20
CA PRO A 172 -13.62 -4.78 0.14
C PRO A 172 -12.10 -4.86 0.09
N LEU A 173 -11.58 -5.13 -1.09
CA LEU A 173 -10.18 -5.07 -1.42
C LEU A 173 -9.91 -3.82 -2.25
N GLU A 174 -8.81 -3.14 -1.93
CA GLU A 174 -8.29 -2.02 -2.70
C GLU A 174 -7.04 -2.45 -3.47
N PHE A 175 -6.99 -2.07 -4.74
CA PHE A 175 -5.92 -2.41 -5.66
C PHE A 175 -5.25 -1.14 -6.14
N ARG A 176 -3.94 -1.05 -5.96
CA ARG A 176 -3.11 0.04 -6.47
C ARG A 176 -2.13 -0.52 -7.50
N VAL A 177 -2.28 -0.09 -8.73
CA VAL A 177 -1.33 -0.35 -9.81
C VAL A 177 -0.60 0.97 -10.09
N PRO A 178 0.75 0.98 -10.16
CA PRO A 178 1.50 2.22 -10.40
C PRO A 178 1.02 2.94 -11.66
N GLY A 179 0.63 4.21 -11.51
CA GLY A 179 0.14 5.05 -12.62
C GLY A 179 -1.34 4.89 -12.97
N GLU A 180 -2.10 4.06 -12.23
CA GLU A 180 -3.54 3.86 -12.45
C GLU A 180 -4.39 4.36 -11.27
N PRO A 181 -5.67 4.71 -11.49
CA PRO A 181 -6.61 4.97 -10.40
C PRO A 181 -6.76 3.77 -9.46
N VAL A 182 -6.99 4.03 -8.18
CA VAL A 182 -7.27 2.97 -7.20
C VAL A 182 -8.57 2.27 -7.56
N VAL A 183 -8.53 0.94 -7.66
CA VAL A 183 -9.72 0.12 -7.91
C VAL A 183 -10.17 -0.51 -6.60
N ARG A 184 -11.48 -0.47 -6.32
CA ARG A 184 -12.09 -1.19 -5.19
C ARG A 184 -12.98 -2.30 -5.73
N ARG A 185 -12.89 -3.49 -5.13
CA ARG A 185 -13.80 -4.62 -5.40
C ARG A 185 -14.23 -5.22 -4.08
N GLU A 186 -15.52 -5.48 -3.96
CA GLU A 186 -16.03 -6.27 -2.86
C GLU A 186 -15.92 -7.75 -3.21
N VAL A 187 -15.37 -8.54 -2.29
CA VAL A 187 -15.20 -9.99 -2.46
C VAL A 187 -16.01 -10.68 -1.38
N SER A 188 -16.85 -11.62 -1.80
CA SER A 188 -17.59 -12.48 -0.88
C SER A 188 -16.70 -13.60 -0.38
N PHE A 189 -16.49 -13.64 0.93
CA PHE A 189 -15.89 -14.77 1.61
C PHE A 189 -17.02 -15.62 2.20
N PHE A 190 -17.59 -16.50 1.38
CA PHE A 190 -18.63 -17.47 1.77
C PHE A 190 -19.95 -16.85 2.26
N ASN A 191 -20.26 -15.62 1.85
CA ASN A 191 -21.41 -14.84 2.33
C ASN A 191 -22.56 -14.75 1.32
N GLY A 192 -22.51 -15.50 0.22
CA GLY A 192 -23.38 -15.31 -0.93
C GLY A 192 -23.03 -14.04 -1.71
N ALA A 193 -24.03 -13.28 -2.15
CA ALA A 193 -23.83 -12.06 -2.93
C ALA A 193 -23.27 -10.88 -2.11
N CYS A 194 -22.44 -10.10 -2.80
CA CYS A 194 -22.03 -8.72 -2.52
C CYS A 194 -22.28 -7.93 -3.82
#